data_AF-A0A9Q4B188-F1
#
_entry.id   AF-A0A9Q4B188-F1
#
_cell.length_a   1.000
_cell.length_b   1.000
_cell.length_c   1.000
_cell.angle_alpha   90.00
_cell.angle_beta   90.00
_cell.angle_gamma   90.00
#
_symmetry.space_group_name_H-M   'P 1'
#
loop_
_entity.id
_entity.type
_entity.pdbx_description
1 polymer ?
#
loop_
_entity_poly.entity_id
_entity_poly.type
_entity_poly.pdbx_seq_one_letter_code
_entity_poly.pdbx_strand_id
1 'polypeptide(L)'
;MKIQDNYYFKKRREQDNSPLDEWYNTLINKDVNEIDVFDLCKMIRQNILIDLAVNKATEVLRTNPLEGDVYDGQLIKLLYSIDYKEIKEHTNSLQKILQKVKQTIEIDDFMCEEDYNEYMDLVDNFIVKLNRL
;
A
#
# COMPACT_ATOMS: atom_id res chain seq x y z
N MET A 1 1.81 -18.40 -11.09
CA MET A 1 0.36 -18.65 -10.95
C MET A 1 -0.34 -17.30 -10.99
N LYS A 2 -1.26 -17.07 -11.93
CA LYS A 2 -1.82 -15.73 -12.12
C LYS A 2 -2.78 -15.38 -10.99
N ILE A 3 -2.97 -14.09 -10.73
CA ILE A 3 -3.92 -13.61 -9.72
C ILE A 3 -5.34 -14.15 -9.99
N GLN A 4 -5.80 -14.14 -11.23
CA GLN A 4 -7.13 -14.67 -11.58
C GLN A 4 -7.32 -16.16 -11.23
N ASP A 5 -6.24 -16.95 -11.16
CA ASP A 5 -6.31 -18.39 -10.87
C ASP A 5 -6.65 -18.66 -9.39
N ASN A 6 -6.38 -17.70 -8.50
CA ASN A 6 -6.57 -17.84 -7.04
C ASN A 6 -7.80 -17.11 -6.49
N TYR A 7 -8.29 -16.08 -7.19
CA TYR A 7 -9.26 -15.14 -6.63
C TYR A 7 -10.60 -15.08 -7.39
N TYR A 8 -10.85 -16.00 -8.33
CA TYR A 8 -12.11 -16.10 -9.10
C TYR A 8 -12.58 -14.76 -9.68
N PHE A 9 -11.69 -14.04 -10.37
CA PHE A 9 -12.07 -12.79 -11.02
C PHE A 9 -12.62 -13.02 -12.41
N LYS A 10 -13.74 -12.34 -12.71
CA LYS A 10 -14.24 -12.22 -14.09
C LYS A 10 -13.58 -11.00 -14.72
N LYS A 11 -12.96 -11.19 -15.89
CA LYS A 11 -12.47 -10.10 -16.74
C LYS A 11 -13.57 -9.05 -16.94
N ARG A 12 -13.25 -7.77 -16.75
CA ARG A 12 -14.21 -6.68 -17.00
C ARG A 12 -14.37 -6.49 -18.50
N ARG A 13 -15.59 -6.18 -18.94
CA ARG A 13 -15.92 -6.06 -20.37
C ARG A 13 -15.07 -4.95 -21.00
N GLU A 14 -14.40 -5.27 -22.11
CA GLU A 14 -13.55 -4.32 -22.86
C GLU A 14 -14.36 -3.17 -23.48
N GLN A 15 -15.68 -3.28 -23.55
CA GLN A 15 -16.55 -2.30 -24.21
C GLN A 15 -16.64 -0.93 -23.53
N ASP A 16 -16.09 -0.76 -22.31
CA ASP A 16 -16.11 0.52 -21.60
C ASP A 16 -14.80 1.33 -21.68
N ASN A 17 -13.71 0.81 -22.29
CA ASN A 17 -12.43 1.51 -22.57
C ASN A 17 -11.90 2.44 -21.44
N SER A 18 -12.21 2.14 -20.18
CA SER A 18 -11.74 2.95 -19.07
C SER A 18 -10.29 2.55 -18.74
N PRO A 19 -9.37 3.52 -18.55
CA PRO A 19 -8.00 3.23 -18.10
C PRO A 19 -7.94 2.41 -16.79
N LEU A 20 -9.02 2.42 -15.99
CA LEU A 20 -9.13 1.60 -14.80
C LEU A 20 -9.39 0.13 -15.13
N ASP A 21 -10.25 -0.15 -16.12
CA ASP A 21 -10.59 -1.51 -16.51
C ASP A 21 -9.47 -2.19 -17.31
N GLU A 22 -8.75 -1.41 -18.13
CA GLU A 22 -7.53 -1.87 -18.81
C GLU A 22 -6.44 -2.26 -17.80
N TRP A 23 -6.21 -1.40 -16.81
CA TRP A 23 -5.29 -1.71 -15.71
C TRP A 23 -5.73 -2.95 -14.94
N TYR A 24 -7.02 -3.05 -14.57
CA TYR A 24 -7.52 -4.19 -13.82
C TYR A 24 -7.35 -5.51 -14.60
N ASN A 25 -7.67 -5.51 -15.90
CA ASN A 25 -7.50 -6.67 -16.76
C ASN A 25 -6.02 -7.06 -16.91
N THR A 26 -5.10 -6.08 -16.84
CA THR A 26 -3.66 -6.34 -16.80
C THR A 26 -3.25 -6.94 -15.45
N LEU A 27 -3.69 -6.34 -14.35
CA LEU A 27 -3.41 -6.79 -12.97
C LEU A 27 -3.79 -8.26 -12.77
N ILE A 28 -5.03 -8.66 -13.10
CA ILE A 28 -5.47 -10.04 -12.84
C ILE A 28 -4.71 -11.10 -13.68
N ASN A 29 -4.02 -10.66 -14.73
CA ASN A 29 -3.17 -11.51 -15.57
C ASN A 29 -1.72 -11.61 -15.08
N LYS A 30 -1.29 -10.75 -14.15
CA LYS A 30 0.04 -10.80 -13.53
C LYS A 30 0.16 -11.99 -12.57
N ASP A 31 1.39 -12.47 -12.38
CA ASP A 31 1.78 -13.24 -11.20
C ASP A 31 1.87 -12.31 -9.98
N VAL A 32 1.66 -12.83 -8.78
CA VAL A 32 1.78 -12.06 -7.54
C VAL A 32 3.16 -11.41 -7.40
N ASN A 33 4.20 -12.02 -7.95
CA ASN A 33 5.56 -11.48 -7.93
C ASN A 33 5.79 -10.32 -8.91
N GLU A 34 4.88 -10.10 -9.86
CA GLU A 34 4.95 -9.02 -10.86
C GLU A 34 4.17 -7.77 -10.41
N ILE A 35 3.54 -7.81 -9.23
CA ILE A 35 2.87 -6.65 -8.63
C ILE A 35 3.93 -5.64 -8.21
N ASP A 36 3.88 -4.45 -8.82
CA ASP A 36 4.76 -3.31 -8.55
C ASP A 36 4.09 -2.27 -7.63
N VAL A 37 4.81 -1.20 -7.29
CA VAL A 37 4.27 -0.15 -6.40
C VAL A 37 3.06 0.57 -7.02
N PHE A 38 3.03 0.77 -8.33
CA PHE A 38 1.91 1.39 -9.03
C PHE A 38 0.64 0.54 -8.86
N ASP A 39 0.76 -0.78 -9.03
CA ASP A 39 -0.32 -1.71 -8.77
C ASP A 39 -0.75 -1.68 -7.31
N LEU A 40 0.17 -1.72 -6.35
CA LEU A 40 -0.16 -1.69 -4.92
C LEU A 40 -0.95 -0.43 -4.56
N CYS A 41 -0.45 0.74 -4.97
CA CYS A 41 -1.14 2.00 -4.72
C CYS A 41 -2.53 2.00 -5.35
N LYS A 42 -2.67 1.48 -6.57
CA LYS A 42 -3.96 1.44 -7.27
C LYS A 42 -4.91 0.38 -6.73
N MET A 43 -4.42 -0.79 -6.30
CA MET A 43 -5.17 -1.83 -5.59
C MET A 43 -5.80 -1.27 -4.31
N ILE A 44 -4.99 -0.56 -3.48
CA ILE A 44 -5.47 0.05 -2.24
C ILE A 44 -6.50 1.15 -2.54
N ARG A 45 -6.21 2.08 -3.45
CA ARG A 45 -7.13 3.17 -3.83
C ARG A 45 -8.48 2.67 -4.36
N GLN A 46 -8.48 1.53 -5.06
CA GLN A 46 -9.68 0.98 -5.71
C GLN A 46 -10.39 -0.10 -4.87
N ASN A 47 -9.88 -0.37 -3.67
CA ASN A 47 -10.36 -1.44 -2.79
C ASN A 47 -10.38 -2.83 -3.46
N ILE A 48 -9.28 -3.18 -4.14
CA ILE A 48 -9.14 -4.45 -4.87
C ILE A 48 -8.03 -5.26 -4.22
N LEU A 49 -8.33 -6.51 -3.84
CA LEU A 49 -7.35 -7.45 -3.30
C LEU A 49 -6.57 -6.89 -2.10
N ILE A 50 -7.27 -6.20 -1.19
CA ILE A 50 -6.64 -5.48 -0.07
C ILE A 50 -5.70 -6.35 0.76
N ASP A 51 -6.09 -7.57 1.12
CA ASP A 51 -5.21 -8.45 1.91
C ASP A 51 -3.88 -8.73 1.19
N LEU A 52 -3.93 -9.02 -0.11
CA LEU A 52 -2.73 -9.21 -0.94
C LEU A 52 -1.93 -7.91 -1.06
N ALA A 53 -2.61 -6.78 -1.28
CA ALA A 53 -1.97 -5.47 -1.40
C ALA A 53 -1.23 -5.09 -0.11
N VAL A 54 -1.85 -5.29 1.05
CA VAL A 54 -1.24 -5.01 2.37
C VAL A 54 -0.07 -5.94 2.62
N ASN A 55 -0.21 -7.23 2.34
CA ASN A 55 0.90 -8.20 2.44
C ASN A 55 2.12 -7.74 1.63
N LYS A 56 1.95 -7.48 0.33
CA LYS A 56 3.04 -7.05 -0.56
C LYS A 56 3.59 -5.66 -0.17
N ALA A 57 2.72 -4.73 0.23
CA ALA A 57 3.15 -3.43 0.71
C ALA A 57 4.05 -3.54 1.95
N THR A 58 3.79 -4.48 2.87
CA THR A 58 4.69 -4.70 4.02
C THR A 58 6.06 -5.23 3.62
N GLU A 59 6.18 -6.03 2.55
CA GLU A 59 7.47 -6.49 2.01
C GLU A 59 8.27 -5.31 1.45
N VAL A 60 7.61 -4.48 0.65
CA VAL A 60 8.18 -3.27 0.04
C VAL A 60 8.67 -2.30 1.12
N LEU A 61 7.81 -1.96 2.09
CA LEU A 61 8.12 -0.98 3.13
C LEU A 61 9.19 -1.43 4.14
N ARG A 62 9.46 -2.73 4.25
CA ARG A 62 10.62 -3.21 5.04
C ARG A 62 11.95 -2.80 4.41
N THR A 63 11.96 -2.64 3.09
CA THR A 63 13.12 -2.28 2.28
C THR A 63 13.22 -0.77 2.11
N ASN A 64 12.13 -0.13 1.64
CA ASN A 64 12.04 1.31 1.44
C ASN A 64 10.77 1.86 2.11
N PRO A 65 10.88 2.47 3.30
CA PRO A 65 9.69 2.98 4.00
C PRO A 65 9.05 4.20 3.33
N LEU A 66 9.80 4.89 2.46
CA LEU A 66 9.33 6.03 1.68
C LEU A 66 8.75 5.60 0.33
N GLU A 67 8.55 4.30 0.06
CA GLU A 67 8.06 3.86 -1.24
C GLU A 67 6.67 4.45 -1.58
N GLY A 68 6.49 4.80 -2.86
CA GLY A 68 5.26 5.37 -3.39
C GLY A 68 5.23 5.33 -4.92
N ASP A 69 4.05 5.54 -5.50
CA ASP A 69 3.83 5.57 -6.95
C ASP A 69 4.09 6.99 -7.50
N VAL A 70 3.56 8.01 -6.83
CA VAL A 70 3.62 9.42 -7.26
C VAL A 70 4.58 10.26 -6.43
N TYR A 71 4.71 9.95 -5.14
CA TYR A 71 5.56 10.69 -4.20
C TYR A 71 5.98 9.80 -3.02
N ASP A 72 7.06 10.20 -2.37
CA ASP A 72 7.65 9.46 -1.26
C ASP A 72 6.71 9.39 -0.05
N GLY A 73 6.59 8.21 0.54
CA GLY A 73 5.69 7.93 1.67
C GLY A 73 4.23 7.70 1.28
N GLN A 74 3.87 7.78 -0.02
CA GLN A 74 2.49 7.57 -0.47
C GLN A 74 1.91 6.22 -0.04
N LEU A 75 2.71 5.15 -0.06
CA LEU A 75 2.22 3.82 0.26
C LEU A 75 1.75 3.72 1.73
N ILE A 76 2.48 4.33 2.67
CA ILE A 76 2.05 4.42 4.07
C ILE A 76 0.75 5.22 4.19
N LYS A 77 0.63 6.36 3.48
CA LYS A 77 -0.58 7.18 3.49
C LYS A 77 -1.81 6.41 3.00
N LEU A 78 -1.63 5.59 1.96
CA LEU A 78 -2.69 4.73 1.45
C LEU A 78 -3.06 3.61 2.44
N LEU A 79 -2.09 2.95 3.06
CA LEU A 79 -2.36 1.93 4.09
C LEU A 79 -3.08 2.53 5.32
N TYR A 80 -2.73 3.75 5.71
CA TYR A 80 -3.43 4.48 6.76
C TYR A 80 -4.91 4.78 6.40
N SER A 81 -5.27 4.84 5.12
CA SER A 81 -6.65 5.10 4.70
C SER A 81 -7.59 3.89 4.76
N ILE A 82 -7.06 2.65 4.81
CA ILE A 82 -7.86 1.40 4.78
C ILE A 82 -8.63 1.22 6.11
N ASP A 83 -9.83 0.65 6.13
CA ASP A 83 -10.50 0.37 7.42
C ASP A 83 -9.66 -0.57 8.30
N TYR A 84 -9.60 -0.31 9.61
CA TYR A 84 -8.86 -1.16 10.56
C TYR A 84 -9.26 -2.65 10.44
N LYS A 85 -10.55 -2.94 10.22
CA LYS A 85 -11.07 -4.30 10.10
C LYS A 85 -10.45 -5.07 8.93
N GLU A 86 -10.03 -4.38 7.88
CA GLU A 86 -9.43 -4.98 6.68
C GLU A 86 -7.92 -5.19 6.83
N ILE A 87 -7.25 -4.46 7.74
CA ILE A 87 -5.79 -4.55 7.95
C ILE A 87 -5.40 -5.19 9.29
N LYS A 88 -6.37 -5.57 10.13
CA LYS A 88 -6.12 -6.05 11.50
C LYS A 88 -5.16 -7.25 11.56
N GLU A 89 -5.20 -8.15 10.57
CA GLU A 89 -4.32 -9.33 10.52
C GLU A 89 -2.86 -8.95 10.23
N HIS A 90 -2.64 -7.76 9.65
CA HIS A 90 -1.32 -7.21 9.32
C HIS A 90 -0.78 -6.27 10.40
N THR A 91 -1.54 -6.01 11.47
CA THR A 91 -1.21 -5.06 12.54
C THR A 91 0.21 -5.20 13.06
N ASN A 92 0.62 -6.43 13.42
CA ASN A 92 1.96 -6.68 13.96
C ASN A 92 3.08 -6.35 12.95
N SER A 93 2.87 -6.66 11.67
CA SER A 93 3.84 -6.37 10.61
C SER A 93 3.95 -4.87 10.38
N LEU A 94 2.81 -4.18 10.29
CA LEU A 94 2.74 -2.74 10.09
C LEU A 94 3.33 -1.98 11.27
N GLN A 95 3.03 -2.36 12.51
CA GLN A 95 3.61 -1.74 13.70
C GLN A 95 5.15 -1.82 13.70
N LYS A 96 5.72 -2.97 13.35
CA LYS A 96 7.19 -3.12 13.26
C LYS A 96 7.80 -2.19 12.21
N ILE A 97 7.14 -2.05 11.06
CA ILE A 97 7.58 -1.15 10.00
C ILE A 97 7.52 0.30 10.47
N LEU A 98 6.39 0.74 11.03
CA LEU A 98 6.21 2.11 11.52
C LEU A 98 7.18 2.45 12.66
N GLN A 99 7.46 1.50 13.55
CA GLN A 99 8.48 1.68 14.58
C GLN A 99 9.89 1.82 13.99
N LYS A 100 10.21 1.04 12.95
CA LYS A 100 11.49 1.16 12.24
C LYS A 100 11.59 2.52 11.54
N VAL A 101 10.52 3.02 10.92
CA VAL A 101 10.46 4.36 10.33
C VAL A 101 10.89 5.42 11.35
N LYS A 102 10.31 5.40 12.55
CA LYS A 102 10.68 6.36 13.62
C LYS A 102 12.15 6.31 14.06
N GLN A 103 12.85 5.22 13.77
CA GLN A 103 14.25 5.03 14.16
C GLN A 103 15.23 5.33 13.03
N THR A 104 14.77 5.38 11.79
CA THR A 104 15.65 5.33 10.61
C THR A 104 15.45 6.46 9.62
N ILE A 105 14.27 7.07 9.60
CA ILE A 105 13.98 8.21 8.73
C ILE A 105 14.37 9.49 9.45
N GLU A 106 15.13 10.34 8.77
CA GLU A 106 15.63 11.61 9.27
C GLU A 106 15.13 12.77 8.40
N ILE A 107 15.24 14.01 8.90
CA ILE A 107 14.79 15.20 8.15
C ILE A 107 15.54 15.38 6.82
N ASP A 108 16.79 14.90 6.74
CA ASP A 108 17.63 14.96 5.54
C ASP A 108 17.12 14.04 4.41
N ASP A 109 16.20 13.11 4.71
CA ASP A 109 15.49 12.32 3.69
C ASP A 109 14.38 13.14 2.99
N PHE A 110 14.11 14.36 3.44
CA PHE A 110 13.04 15.22 2.93
C PHE A 110 13.56 16.55 2.39
N MET A 111 12.78 17.13 1.47
CA MET A 111 13.10 18.42 0.85
C MET A 111 12.93 19.60 1.81
N CYS A 112 12.00 19.48 2.76
CA CYS A 112 11.76 20.49 3.78
C CYS A 112 11.23 19.89 5.09
N GLU A 113 11.31 20.68 6.16
CA GLU A 113 10.85 20.31 7.50
C GLU A 113 9.33 20.06 7.53
N GLU A 114 8.55 20.78 6.73
CA GLU A 114 7.10 20.59 6.67
C GLU A 114 6.72 19.19 6.17
N ASP A 115 7.36 18.72 5.09
CA ASP A 115 7.08 17.39 4.52
C ASP A 115 7.48 16.26 5.49
N TYR A 116 8.64 16.40 6.14
CA TYR A 116 9.09 15.48 7.18
C TYR A 116 8.08 15.41 8.34
N ASN A 117 7.62 16.56 8.83
CA ASN A 117 6.66 16.62 9.92
C ASN A 117 5.30 16.02 9.52
N GLU A 118 4.77 16.30 8.31
CA GLU A 118 3.53 15.68 7.83
C GLU A 118 3.66 14.16 7.80
N TYR A 119 4.78 13.65 7.29
CA TYR A 119 5.02 12.21 7.20
C TYR A 119 5.14 11.55 8.59
N MET A 120 5.85 12.17 9.52
CA MET A 120 6.00 11.64 10.88
C MET A 120 4.69 11.69 11.67
N ASP A 121 3.88 12.74 11.50
CA ASP A 121 2.53 12.82 12.06
C ASP A 121 1.62 11.72 11.50
N LEU A 122 1.71 11.44 10.20
CA LEU A 122 0.99 10.33 9.58
C LEU A 122 1.41 8.99 10.20
N VAL A 123 2.71 8.75 10.39
CA VAL A 123 3.25 7.53 11.00
C VAL A 123 2.72 7.36 12.42
N ASP A 124 2.74 8.42 13.23
CA ASP A 124 2.25 8.39 14.61
C ASP A 124 0.74 8.13 14.69
N ASN A 125 -0.04 8.81 13.84
CA ASN A 125 -1.48 8.56 13.74
C ASN A 125 -1.79 7.13 13.30
N PHE A 126 -0.97 6.55 12.41
CA PHE A 126 -1.15 5.18 11.98
C PHE A 126 -0.84 4.19 13.11
N ILE A 127 0.21 4.42 13.90
CA ILE A 127 0.49 3.62 15.10
C ILE A 127 -0.71 3.69 16.07
N VAL A 128 -1.25 4.88 16.33
CA VAL A 128 -2.44 5.06 17.19
C VAL A 128 -3.63 4.26 16.66
N LYS A 129 -3.89 4.32 15.34
CA LYS A 129 -4.96 3.55 14.70
C LYS A 129 -4.79 2.05 14.90
N LEU A 130 -3.58 1.52 14.74
CA LEU A 130 -3.28 0.10 14.89
C LEU A 130 -3.35 -0.38 16.35
N ASN A 131 -3.22 0.52 17.32
CA ASN A 131 -3.33 0.22 18.75
C ASN A 131 -4.77 0.28 19.29
N ARG A 132 -5.77 0.58 18.45
CA ARG A 132 -7.18 0.56 18.85
C ARG A 132 -7.63 -0.89 19.08
N LEU A 133 -7.54 -1.31 20.34
CA LEU A 133 -8.06 -2.58 20.90
C LEU A 133 -9.58 -2.65 20.81
#